data_AF-A0A941SF06-F1
#
_entry.id   AF-A0A941SF06-F1
#
_cell.length_a   1.000
_cell.length_b   1.000
_cell.length_c   1.000
_cell.angle_alpha   90.00
_cell.angle_beta   90.00
_cell.angle_gamma   90.00
#
_symmetry.space_group_name_H-M   'P 1'
#
loop_
_entity.id
_entity.type
_entity.pdbx_description
1 polymer ?
#
loop_
_entity_poly.entity_id
_entity_poly.type
_entity_poly.pdbx_seq_one_letter_code
_entity_poly.pdbx_strand_id
1 'polypeptide(L)'
;MHHPDRRIFMTTLASVWLAGCGGGGGGDGAAASSASPSQGTSPAGGGGVTYGNLSAASLGANASLNGALPFPADNPWNRDISGAPVDPNSDALIASIGLGTGLQADFGSGLWQGAPIGMPYVVVTGSQQPVSIVFTAYGNESNPGPYPVPPDAPIEGGASSTGDRHVIVVDRDHQRLYEMYNAFPNADGSWNADCGAVFDLDSDNVRPGAKPGWTSADAAGLPIFPGLARYDEAARGPGGVLHALRFTVNATRKAYVPPANHFASSSTDANLPPMGMRVRLKSSYAIPSGFSTETRALLTAMQVYGMFVADNGSSWYVTGAPDPRWNNSVLRSEFAQVLGSNFEVVRMDGLVSG
;
A
#
# COMPACT_ATOMS: atom_id res chain seq x y z
N MET A 1 14.25 -16.60 -16.20
CA MET A 1 15.54 -17.18 -15.74
C MET A 1 15.43 -17.26 -14.22
N HIS A 2 15.79 -18.41 -13.64
CA HIS A 2 15.47 -18.90 -12.28
C HIS A 2 15.12 -17.86 -11.20
N HIS A 3 13.86 -17.89 -10.75
CA HIS A 3 13.43 -17.34 -9.46
C HIS A 3 13.74 -18.36 -8.35
N PRO A 4 14.30 -17.96 -7.20
CA PRO A 4 14.43 -18.85 -6.06
C PRO A 4 13.07 -19.04 -5.35
N ASP A 5 12.71 -20.30 -5.12
CA ASP A 5 11.47 -20.76 -4.47
C ASP A 5 11.22 -20.10 -3.10
N ARG A 6 10.09 -19.41 -2.95
CA ARG A 6 9.53 -19.00 -1.64
C ARG A 6 8.60 -20.10 -1.14
N ARG A 7 9.02 -20.83 -0.10
CA ARG A 7 8.27 -21.94 0.51
C ARG A 7 7.08 -21.43 1.35
N ILE A 8 5.90 -21.93 0.97
CA ILE A 8 4.63 -21.89 1.69
C ILE A 8 4.72 -22.75 2.95
N PHE A 9 4.27 -22.23 4.11
CA PHE A 9 3.87 -23.07 5.24
C PHE A 9 2.43 -22.74 5.65
N MET A 10 1.55 -23.70 5.39
CA MET A 10 0.12 -23.76 5.73
C MET A 10 -0.11 -24.26 7.19
N THR A 11 -1.38 -24.21 7.59
CA THR A 11 -2.12 -25.01 8.61
C THR A 11 -2.27 -24.42 10.03
N THR A 12 -3.41 -24.45 10.75
CA THR A 12 -4.89 -24.50 10.52
C THR A 12 -5.58 -24.70 11.89
N LEU A 13 -6.79 -24.14 12.08
CA LEU A 13 -7.95 -24.60 12.93
C LEU A 13 -7.77 -24.66 14.48
N ALA A 14 -8.77 -24.48 15.36
CA ALA A 14 -10.24 -24.44 15.27
C ALA A 14 -10.91 -23.89 16.58
N SER A 15 -12.02 -23.15 16.39
CA SER A 15 -13.31 -23.03 17.12
C SER A 15 -13.52 -23.44 18.60
N VAL A 16 -14.36 -22.67 19.35
CA VAL A 16 -15.77 -22.98 19.72
C VAL A 16 -16.41 -21.90 20.64
N TRP A 17 -17.66 -21.56 20.27
CA TRP A 17 -18.81 -20.85 20.88
C TRP A 17 -18.95 -20.59 22.40
N LEU A 18 -19.62 -19.46 22.76
CA LEU A 18 -20.95 -19.46 23.40
C LEU A 18 -21.65 -18.09 23.37
N ALA A 19 -22.99 -18.11 23.36
CA ALA A 19 -23.93 -17.00 23.18
C ALA A 19 -24.39 -16.32 24.49
N GLY A 20 -24.98 -15.12 24.38
CA GLY A 20 -25.76 -14.47 25.45
C GLY A 20 -26.58 -13.27 24.94
N CYS A 21 -27.90 -13.29 25.16
CA CYS A 21 -28.92 -12.38 24.64
C CYS A 21 -29.27 -11.19 25.57
N GLY A 22 -29.97 -10.19 25.01
CA GLY A 22 -30.82 -9.18 25.71
C GLY A 22 -30.63 -7.78 25.07
N GLY A 23 -31.57 -7.16 24.34
CA GLY A 23 -32.93 -6.69 24.72
C GLY A 23 -32.81 -5.29 25.37
N GLY A 24 -33.44 -4.17 25.00
CA GLY A 24 -34.47 -3.77 24.03
C GLY A 24 -34.84 -2.28 24.27
N GLY A 25 -35.71 -1.68 23.42
CA GLY A 25 -36.39 -0.37 23.59
C GLY A 25 -35.62 0.84 23.00
N GLY A 26 -36.10 1.56 21.98
CA GLY A 26 -37.31 2.42 21.92
C GLY A 26 -36.88 3.86 22.26
N GLY A 27 -37.19 4.97 21.57
CA GLY A 27 -37.98 5.34 20.40
C GLY A 27 -37.85 6.88 20.24
N ASP A 28 -38.25 7.40 19.07
CA ASP A 28 -38.61 8.80 18.73
C ASP A 28 -37.51 9.88 18.87
N GLY A 29 -37.24 10.80 17.93
CA GLY A 29 -38.07 11.40 16.89
C GLY A 29 -38.10 12.91 17.14
N ALA A 30 -37.42 13.73 16.31
CA ALA A 30 -37.81 15.11 15.99
C ALA A 30 -36.77 15.78 15.07
N ALA A 31 -37.26 16.27 13.93
CA ALA A 31 -36.59 17.21 13.05
C ALA A 31 -36.91 18.66 13.50
N ALA A 32 -35.97 19.59 13.32
CA ALA A 32 -36.27 20.99 13.03
C ALA A 32 -35.04 21.71 12.46
N SER A 33 -35.32 22.62 11.54
CA SER A 33 -34.42 23.26 10.58
C SER A 33 -33.99 24.69 10.99
N SER A 34 -32.86 25.10 10.40
CA SER A 34 -32.51 26.44 9.89
C SER A 34 -32.44 27.65 10.85
N ALA A 35 -31.23 28.21 10.99
CA ALA A 35 -30.96 29.64 10.83
C ALA A 35 -29.44 29.90 10.71
N SER A 36 -29.02 30.65 9.69
CA SER A 36 -27.72 31.33 9.68
C SER A 36 -27.90 32.74 10.24
N PRO A 37 -26.91 33.26 10.99
CA PRO A 37 -26.34 34.54 10.60
C PRO A 37 -24.81 34.65 10.74
N SER A 38 -24.24 35.31 9.74
CA SER A 38 -23.08 36.23 9.71
C SER A 38 -21.86 36.04 10.63
N GLN A 39 -20.72 35.87 9.95
CA GLN A 39 -19.37 36.40 10.22
C GLN A 39 -19.03 36.75 11.68
N GLY A 40 -18.41 35.78 12.35
CA GLY A 40 -17.43 35.99 13.42
C GLY A 40 -16.12 35.34 12.99
N THR A 41 -15.01 36.05 13.13
CA THR A 41 -13.65 35.58 12.85
C THR A 41 -13.36 34.26 13.57
N SER A 42 -13.25 33.17 12.81
CA SER A 42 -12.86 31.86 13.31
C SER A 42 -11.35 31.80 13.61
N PRO A 43 -10.93 31.16 14.70
CA PRO A 43 -9.55 30.72 14.87
C PRO A 43 -9.24 29.56 13.91
N ALA A 44 -7.99 29.46 13.47
CA ALA A 44 -7.43 28.41 12.58
C ALA A 44 -7.96 27.00 12.95
N GLY A 45 -8.47 26.15 12.06
CA GLY A 45 -8.31 25.98 10.62
C GLY A 45 -8.16 24.47 10.41
N GLY A 46 -9.28 23.75 10.20
CA GLY A 46 -9.28 22.30 9.99
C GLY A 46 -8.45 21.94 8.75
N GLY A 47 -7.38 21.17 8.95
CA GLY A 47 -6.38 20.89 7.91
C GLY A 47 -6.99 20.14 6.73
N GLY A 48 -7.08 20.80 5.58
CA GLY A 48 -7.47 20.19 4.32
C GLY A 48 -6.42 19.21 3.79
N VAL A 49 -6.86 18.26 2.98
CA VAL A 49 -6.00 17.32 2.26
C VAL A 49 -5.22 18.06 1.18
N THR A 50 -3.92 17.80 1.07
CA THR A 50 -3.06 18.40 0.02
C THR A 50 -2.50 17.30 -0.87
N TYR A 51 -2.85 17.33 -2.15
CA TYR A 51 -2.39 16.33 -3.14
C TYR A 51 -1.10 16.79 -3.82
N GLY A 52 -0.18 15.85 -4.03
CA GLY A 52 1.06 16.06 -4.77
C GLY A 52 2.04 17.04 -4.14
N ASN A 53 1.86 17.39 -2.87
CA ASN A 53 2.74 18.31 -2.15
C ASN A 53 2.93 17.84 -0.70
N LEU A 54 4.09 17.24 -0.45
CA LEU A 54 4.52 16.69 0.82
C LEU A 54 5.33 17.68 1.67
N SER A 55 5.40 18.96 1.28
CA SER A 55 6.14 19.99 2.02
C SER A 55 5.63 20.24 3.45
N ALA A 56 4.55 19.57 3.89
CA ALA A 56 4.06 19.56 5.28
C ALA A 56 4.43 18.29 6.08
N ALA A 57 4.96 17.24 5.45
CA ALA A 57 5.29 15.95 6.07
C ALA A 57 6.41 16.06 7.12
N SER A 58 6.25 15.53 8.32
CA SER A 58 7.34 15.51 9.31
C SER A 58 8.59 14.79 8.78
N LEU A 59 9.78 15.12 9.30
CA LEU A 59 11.04 14.48 8.91
C LEU A 59 11.30 13.21 9.72
N GLY A 60 12.09 12.29 9.16
CA GLY A 60 12.57 11.09 9.83
C GLY A 60 11.84 9.81 9.42
N ALA A 61 12.20 8.71 10.07
CA ALA A 61 11.65 7.39 9.78
C ALA A 61 10.15 7.32 10.11
N ASN A 62 9.37 6.79 9.17
CA ASN A 62 7.91 6.60 9.25
C ASN A 62 7.12 7.85 9.65
N ALA A 63 7.63 9.03 9.29
CA ALA A 63 7.09 10.30 9.76
C ALA A 63 5.73 10.64 9.12
N SER A 64 4.79 11.14 9.94
CA SER A 64 3.47 11.60 9.49
C SER A 64 3.54 12.57 8.32
N LEU A 65 2.72 12.35 7.30
CA LEU A 65 2.58 13.27 6.16
C LEU A 65 1.73 14.50 6.47
N ASN A 66 1.15 14.58 7.66
CA ASN A 66 0.34 15.71 8.13
C ASN A 66 -0.81 16.08 7.18
N GLY A 67 -1.39 15.08 6.51
CA GLY A 67 -2.50 15.25 5.56
C GLY A 67 -2.10 15.50 4.10
N ALA A 68 -0.80 15.51 3.79
CA ALA A 68 -0.34 15.43 2.42
C ALA A 68 -0.54 14.03 1.84
N LEU A 69 -0.91 13.94 0.57
CA LEU A 69 -1.04 12.70 -0.20
C LEU A 69 -0.09 12.71 -1.39
N PRO A 70 0.63 11.61 -1.64
CA PRO A 70 1.37 11.40 -2.89
C PRO A 70 0.44 11.51 -4.11
N PHE A 71 0.95 12.12 -5.17
CA PHE A 71 0.31 12.31 -6.48
C PHE A 71 -0.89 13.27 -6.52
N PRO A 72 -1.25 13.78 -7.72
CA PRO A 72 -2.48 14.52 -7.94
C PRO A 72 -3.75 13.77 -7.51
N ALA A 73 -4.84 14.49 -7.29
CA ALA A 73 -6.10 13.91 -6.82
C ALA A 73 -6.74 12.95 -7.83
N ASP A 74 -6.51 13.17 -9.12
CA ASP A 74 -6.99 12.35 -10.24
C ASP A 74 -6.07 11.18 -10.58
N ASN A 75 -4.91 11.09 -9.92
CA ASN A 75 -4.00 9.96 -10.06
C ASN A 75 -4.69 8.63 -9.71
N PRO A 76 -4.37 7.51 -10.40
CA PRO A 76 -4.96 6.21 -10.10
C PRO A 76 -4.88 5.77 -8.62
N TRP A 77 -3.85 6.19 -7.87
CA TRP A 77 -3.73 5.92 -6.43
C TRP A 77 -4.79 6.66 -5.60
N ASN A 78 -5.18 7.87 -5.98
CA ASN A 78 -6.08 8.74 -5.20
C ASN A 78 -7.53 8.76 -5.73
N ARG A 79 -7.77 8.12 -6.87
CA ARG A 79 -9.09 8.12 -7.52
C ARG A 79 -10.09 7.20 -6.83
N ASP A 80 -11.27 7.73 -6.52
CA ASP A 80 -12.45 6.97 -6.10
C ASP A 80 -12.92 6.03 -7.24
N ILE A 81 -13.03 4.75 -6.90
CA ILE A 81 -13.44 3.65 -7.78
C ILE A 81 -14.68 2.90 -7.26
N SER A 82 -15.36 3.41 -6.23
CA SER A 82 -16.52 2.76 -5.62
C SER A 82 -17.63 2.48 -6.66
N GLY A 83 -17.81 3.38 -7.62
CA GLY A 83 -18.74 3.25 -8.74
C GLY A 83 -18.14 2.68 -10.04
N ALA A 84 -16.86 2.28 -10.05
CA ALA A 84 -16.23 1.77 -11.27
C ALA A 84 -16.87 0.43 -11.72
N PRO A 85 -16.90 0.12 -13.02
CA PRO A 85 -17.44 -1.16 -13.47
C PRO A 85 -16.60 -2.34 -12.97
N VAL A 86 -17.28 -3.47 -12.69
CA VAL A 86 -16.62 -4.74 -12.36
C VAL A 86 -16.07 -5.39 -13.63
N ASP A 87 -14.93 -6.07 -13.51
CA ASP A 87 -14.35 -6.86 -14.59
C ASP A 87 -15.20 -8.13 -14.86
N PRO A 88 -15.52 -8.45 -16.12
CA PRO A 88 -16.29 -9.66 -16.45
C PRO A 88 -15.66 -10.97 -15.95
N ASN A 89 -14.34 -11.02 -15.75
CA ASN A 89 -13.63 -12.20 -15.26
C ASN A 89 -13.35 -12.16 -13.73
N SER A 90 -13.98 -11.23 -13.01
CA SER A 90 -13.73 -11.00 -11.57
C SER A 90 -13.81 -12.30 -10.76
N ASP A 91 -14.86 -13.10 -10.93
CA ASP A 91 -15.05 -14.31 -10.11
C ASP A 91 -13.92 -15.33 -10.28
N ALA A 92 -13.43 -15.55 -11.51
CA ALA A 92 -12.33 -16.48 -11.77
C ALA A 92 -11.00 -15.96 -11.20
N LEU A 93 -10.74 -14.65 -11.34
CA LEU A 93 -9.53 -14.02 -10.83
C LEU A 93 -9.49 -14.07 -9.29
N ILE A 94 -10.58 -13.71 -8.61
CA ILE A 94 -10.66 -13.79 -7.15
C ILE A 94 -10.56 -15.25 -6.67
N ALA A 95 -11.16 -16.20 -7.40
CA ALA A 95 -11.05 -17.63 -7.11
C ALA A 95 -9.59 -18.13 -7.16
N SER A 96 -8.80 -17.66 -8.12
CA SER A 96 -7.37 -18.02 -8.22
C SER A 96 -6.51 -17.49 -7.07
N ILE A 97 -6.90 -16.37 -6.45
CA ILE A 97 -6.18 -15.78 -5.31
C ILE A 97 -6.55 -16.50 -4.00
N GLY A 98 -7.85 -16.79 -3.83
CA GLY A 98 -8.39 -17.59 -2.72
C GLY A 98 -9.64 -16.97 -2.09
N LEU A 99 -10.81 -17.56 -2.35
CA LEU A 99 -12.12 -17.05 -1.87
C LEU A 99 -12.29 -17.14 -0.36
N GLY A 100 -11.80 -18.21 0.26
CA GLY A 100 -11.92 -18.47 1.70
C GLY A 100 -10.74 -17.97 2.52
N THR A 101 -9.78 -17.29 1.89
CA THR A 101 -8.60 -16.75 2.56
C THR A 101 -8.92 -15.35 3.08
N GLY A 102 -8.67 -15.10 4.37
CA GLY A 102 -8.81 -13.78 4.97
C GLY A 102 -7.64 -12.87 4.61
N LEU A 103 -7.84 -11.55 4.70
CA LEU A 103 -6.75 -10.59 4.61
C LEU A 103 -5.69 -10.88 5.69
N GLN A 104 -4.45 -10.53 5.38
CA GLN A 104 -3.35 -10.53 6.34
C GLN A 104 -2.65 -9.17 6.29
N ALA A 105 -2.45 -8.56 7.46
CA ALA A 105 -1.60 -7.40 7.58
C ALA A 105 -0.14 -7.85 7.60
N ASP A 106 0.65 -7.36 6.64
CA ASP A 106 2.11 -7.53 6.57
C ASP A 106 2.81 -6.26 7.06
N PHE A 107 2.31 -5.74 8.17
CA PHE A 107 2.77 -4.53 8.86
C PHE A 107 2.22 -4.54 10.29
N GLY A 108 2.79 -3.70 11.14
CA GLY A 108 2.38 -3.60 12.53
C GLY A 108 3.44 -2.95 13.41
N SER A 109 3.47 -3.36 14.67
CA SER A 109 4.37 -2.88 15.71
C SER A 109 5.48 -3.89 15.99
N GLY A 110 6.71 -3.42 16.16
CA GLY A 110 7.84 -4.19 16.66
C GLY A 110 8.36 -5.26 15.68
N LEU A 111 8.58 -6.46 16.20
CA LEU A 111 9.19 -7.57 15.46
C LEU A 111 8.16 -8.64 15.09
N TRP A 112 8.32 -9.22 13.91
CA TRP A 112 7.69 -10.45 13.47
C TRP A 112 8.78 -11.47 13.13
N GLN A 113 8.72 -12.66 13.74
CA GLN A 113 9.73 -13.71 13.56
C GLN A 113 11.19 -13.24 13.76
N GLY A 114 11.39 -12.26 14.65
CA GLY A 114 12.71 -11.73 14.99
C GLY A 114 13.21 -10.58 14.11
N ALA A 115 12.45 -10.15 13.10
CA ALA A 115 12.77 -9.01 12.23
C ALA A 115 11.72 -7.90 12.34
N PRO A 116 12.07 -6.61 12.15
CA PRO A 116 11.10 -5.53 12.03
C PRO A 116 10.01 -5.84 11.00
N ILE A 117 8.74 -5.69 11.38
CA ILE A 117 7.59 -5.95 10.52
C ILE A 117 7.28 -4.74 9.61
N GLY A 118 6.77 -4.97 8.40
CA GLY A 118 6.34 -3.93 7.48
C GLY A 118 7.48 -3.26 6.71
N MET A 119 7.10 -2.31 5.85
CA MET A 119 8.02 -1.62 4.93
C MET A 119 8.27 -0.20 5.45
N PRO A 120 9.43 0.06 6.07
CA PRO A 120 9.73 1.39 6.59
C PRO A 120 10.09 2.37 5.47
N TYR A 121 9.85 3.66 5.73
CA TYR A 121 10.31 4.76 4.87
C TYR A 121 10.96 5.85 5.72
N VAL A 122 11.68 6.76 5.07
CA VAL A 122 12.25 7.95 5.71
C VAL A 122 11.90 9.21 4.91
N VAL A 123 11.48 10.25 5.61
CA VAL A 123 11.22 11.57 5.02
C VAL A 123 12.43 12.47 5.25
N VAL A 124 12.97 13.04 4.18
CA VAL A 124 14.13 13.93 4.19
C VAL A 124 13.79 15.28 3.57
N THR A 125 14.63 16.28 3.83
CA THR A 125 14.59 17.58 3.14
C THR A 125 15.34 17.50 1.81
N GLY A 126 15.11 18.48 0.94
CA GLY A 126 15.84 18.62 -0.32
C GLY A 126 17.34 18.92 -0.15
N SER A 127 17.80 19.18 1.08
CA SER A 127 19.22 19.38 1.39
C SER A 127 19.96 18.08 1.77
N GLN A 128 19.24 16.95 1.87
CA GLN A 128 19.86 15.65 2.14
C GLN A 128 20.88 15.33 1.04
N GLN A 129 22.13 15.13 1.43
CA GLN A 129 23.20 14.89 0.47
C GLN A 129 22.97 13.54 -0.23
N PRO A 130 23.03 13.50 -1.57
CA PRO A 130 22.83 12.27 -2.30
C PRO A 130 24.10 11.41 -2.26
N VAL A 131 23.90 10.09 -2.19
CA VAL A 131 24.96 9.08 -2.15
C VAL A 131 24.95 8.25 -3.43
N SER A 132 26.12 7.72 -3.79
CA SER A 132 26.27 6.87 -4.97
C SER A 132 25.51 5.56 -4.79
N ILE A 133 24.77 5.16 -5.81
CA ILE A 133 24.05 3.88 -5.88
C ILE A 133 24.67 3.06 -7.00
N VAL A 134 25.09 1.83 -6.67
CA VAL A 134 25.64 0.87 -7.61
C VAL A 134 24.62 -0.24 -7.82
N PHE A 135 24.10 -0.35 -9.06
CA PHE A 135 23.11 -1.38 -9.38
C PHE A 135 23.77 -2.72 -9.71
N THR A 136 23.31 -3.79 -9.07
CA THR A 136 23.88 -5.15 -9.19
C THR A 136 23.07 -6.10 -10.06
N ALA A 137 21.84 -5.74 -10.43
CA ALA A 137 20.98 -6.55 -11.30
C ALA A 137 20.25 -5.71 -12.37
N TYR A 138 19.15 -5.06 -12.02
CA TYR A 138 18.24 -4.35 -12.93
C TYR A 138 18.68 -2.90 -13.21
N GLY A 139 19.99 -2.66 -13.36
CA GLY A 139 20.52 -1.32 -13.58
C GLY A 139 20.04 -0.66 -14.88
N ASN A 140 19.73 -1.46 -15.91
CA ASN A 140 19.17 -1.02 -17.19
C ASN A 140 17.68 -0.65 -17.15
N GLU A 141 17.00 -1.01 -16.05
CA GLU A 141 15.60 -0.67 -15.76
C GLU A 141 15.48 0.23 -14.54
N SER A 142 16.62 0.76 -14.06
CA SER A 142 16.70 1.64 -12.90
C SER A 142 16.93 3.08 -13.32
N ASN A 143 16.41 4.01 -12.52
CA ASN A 143 16.76 5.42 -12.66
C ASN A 143 18.21 5.61 -12.17
N PRO A 144 19.12 6.25 -12.94
CA PRO A 144 20.49 6.45 -12.47
C PRO A 144 20.53 7.28 -11.17
N GLY A 145 21.43 6.91 -10.26
CA GLY A 145 21.74 7.69 -9.07
C GLY A 145 22.48 9.00 -9.39
N PRO A 146 22.85 9.79 -8.35
CA PRO A 146 22.81 9.44 -6.93
C PRO A 146 21.44 9.69 -6.26
N TYR A 147 21.18 9.07 -5.10
CA TYR A 147 19.91 9.19 -4.35
C TYR A 147 20.11 9.80 -2.95
N PRO A 148 19.15 10.55 -2.39
CA PRO A 148 19.25 11.22 -1.08
C PRO A 148 19.06 10.27 0.11
N VAL A 149 19.75 9.13 0.12
CA VAL A 149 19.63 8.12 1.19
C VAL A 149 20.38 8.60 2.43
N PRO A 150 19.71 8.84 3.58
CA PRO A 150 20.42 9.22 4.80
C PRO A 150 21.20 8.02 5.38
N PRO A 151 22.28 8.25 6.16
CA PRO A 151 23.10 7.17 6.71
C PRO A 151 22.35 6.19 7.63
N ASP A 152 21.26 6.65 8.25
CA ASP A 152 20.39 5.89 9.14
C ASP A 152 19.08 5.44 8.45
N ALA A 153 19.04 5.44 7.12
CA ALA A 153 17.88 4.97 6.36
C ALA A 153 17.43 3.57 6.83
N PRO A 154 16.15 3.40 7.21
CA PRO A 154 15.65 2.11 7.63
C PRO A 154 15.59 1.16 6.44
N ILE A 155 15.91 -0.12 6.70
CA ILE A 155 15.85 -1.21 5.72
C ILE A 155 14.74 -2.16 6.16
N GLU A 156 13.90 -2.60 5.23
CA GLU A 156 12.92 -3.66 5.50
C GLU A 156 13.59 -4.91 6.10
N GLY A 157 12.96 -5.49 7.13
CA GLY A 157 13.54 -6.61 7.88
C GLY A 157 14.81 -6.27 8.68
N GLY A 158 15.24 -5.01 8.66
CA GLY A 158 16.43 -4.52 9.36
C GLY A 158 17.76 -4.81 8.65
N ALA A 159 18.84 -4.25 9.20
CA ALA A 159 20.18 -4.33 8.59
C ALA A 159 20.69 -5.75 8.35
N SER A 160 20.27 -6.73 9.17
CA SER A 160 20.65 -8.14 9.07
C SER A 160 19.64 -9.01 8.31
N SER A 161 18.60 -8.42 7.69
CA SER A 161 17.61 -9.17 6.91
C SER A 161 18.28 -10.03 5.83
N THR A 162 17.88 -11.30 5.76
CA THR A 162 18.19 -12.21 4.64
C THR A 162 17.04 -12.33 3.66
N GLY A 163 15.94 -11.61 3.89
CA GLY A 163 14.77 -11.54 3.02
C GLY A 163 14.81 -10.27 2.16
N ASP A 164 13.64 -9.68 1.94
CA ASP A 164 13.53 -8.40 1.24
C ASP A 164 14.20 -7.28 2.06
N ARG A 165 14.81 -6.33 1.33
CA ARG A 165 15.62 -5.23 1.87
C ARG A 165 15.33 -3.95 1.12
N HIS A 166 14.08 -3.50 1.18
CA HIS A 166 13.68 -2.25 0.57
C HIS A 166 14.21 -1.05 1.37
N VAL A 167 14.59 0.00 0.65
CA VAL A 167 14.90 1.33 1.22
C VAL A 167 14.05 2.35 0.47
N ILE A 168 13.22 3.07 1.22
CA ILE A 168 12.23 4.01 0.70
C ILE A 168 12.52 5.39 1.28
N VAL A 169 12.83 6.35 0.42
CA VAL A 169 13.17 7.73 0.80
C VAL A 169 12.22 8.70 0.11
N VAL A 170 11.58 9.54 0.91
CA VAL A 170 10.70 10.62 0.45
C VAL A 170 11.43 11.94 0.62
N ASP A 171 11.80 12.57 -0.49
CA ASP A 171 12.25 13.97 -0.50
C ASP A 171 11.01 14.87 -0.59
N ARG A 172 10.64 15.41 0.57
CA ARG A 172 9.41 16.19 0.73
C ARG A 172 9.47 17.57 0.12
N ASP A 173 10.67 18.09 -0.17
CA ASP A 173 10.84 19.45 -0.69
C ASP A 173 10.84 19.41 -2.22
N HIS A 174 11.50 18.42 -2.81
CA HIS A 174 11.52 18.21 -4.26
C HIS A 174 10.37 17.36 -4.80
N GLN A 175 9.47 16.87 -3.94
CA GLN A 175 8.35 15.98 -4.32
C GLN A 175 8.85 14.73 -5.05
N ARG A 176 9.89 14.09 -4.51
CA ARG A 176 10.50 12.89 -5.12
C ARG A 176 10.46 11.71 -4.16
N LEU A 177 10.19 10.54 -4.72
CA LEU A 177 10.23 9.27 -4.02
C LEU A 177 11.34 8.42 -4.66
N TYR A 178 12.23 7.90 -3.83
CA TYR A 178 13.34 7.03 -4.23
C TYR A 178 13.15 5.68 -3.55
N GLU A 179 13.08 4.62 -4.34
CA GLU A 179 12.88 3.27 -3.84
C GLU A 179 13.96 2.34 -4.39
N MET A 180 14.57 1.57 -3.50
CA MET A 180 15.58 0.57 -3.85
C MET A 180 15.15 -0.80 -3.35
N TYR A 181 15.47 -1.83 -4.11
CA TYR A 181 15.27 -3.23 -3.72
C TYR A 181 16.62 -3.93 -3.52
N ASN A 182 16.63 -4.88 -2.57
CA ASN A 182 17.79 -5.65 -2.17
C ASN A 182 19.01 -4.76 -1.85
N ALA A 183 18.80 -3.73 -1.02
CA ALA A 183 19.78 -2.68 -0.78
C ALA A 183 20.73 -2.99 0.39
N PHE A 184 22.01 -2.72 0.19
CA PHE A 184 23.09 -2.91 1.15
C PHE A 184 23.98 -1.66 1.26
N PRO A 185 24.13 -1.08 2.46
CA PRO A 185 25.05 0.03 2.66
C PRO A 185 26.50 -0.45 2.61
N ASN A 186 27.36 0.35 2.00
CA ASN A 186 28.81 0.15 1.96
C ASN A 186 29.52 1.01 3.02
N ALA A 187 30.74 0.64 3.37
CA ALA A 187 31.53 1.35 4.39
C ALA A 187 31.91 2.80 4.01
N ASP A 188 31.89 3.13 2.72
CA ASP A 188 32.18 4.46 2.19
C ASP A 188 30.92 5.37 2.08
N GLY A 189 29.76 4.88 2.52
CA GLY A 189 28.49 5.59 2.46
C GLY A 189 27.72 5.41 1.14
N SER A 190 28.28 4.73 0.15
CA SER A 190 27.55 4.31 -1.04
C SER A 190 26.63 3.11 -0.74
N TRP A 191 25.77 2.75 -1.68
CA TRP A 191 24.89 1.59 -1.57
C TRP A 191 24.99 0.69 -2.80
N ASN A 192 24.96 -0.62 -2.58
CA ASN A 192 24.63 -1.58 -3.62
C ASN A 192 23.13 -1.87 -3.57
N ALA A 193 22.46 -1.96 -4.72
CA ALA A 193 21.05 -2.37 -4.79
C ALA A 193 20.79 -3.14 -6.08
N ASP A 194 19.86 -4.07 -6.08
CA ASP A 194 19.51 -4.78 -7.32
C ASP A 194 18.80 -3.85 -8.31
N CYS A 195 17.95 -2.95 -7.81
CA CYS A 195 17.29 -1.93 -8.62
C CYS A 195 17.05 -0.64 -7.86
N GLY A 196 16.73 0.43 -8.59
CA GLY A 196 16.31 1.71 -8.04
C GLY A 196 15.32 2.43 -8.95
N ALA A 197 14.24 2.96 -8.37
CA ALA A 197 13.23 3.74 -9.09
C ALA A 197 13.02 5.10 -8.44
N VAL A 198 12.82 6.12 -9.28
CA VAL A 198 12.52 7.50 -8.85
C VAL A 198 11.16 7.91 -9.38
N PHE A 199 10.30 8.39 -8.49
CA PHE A 199 8.95 8.81 -8.82
C PHE A 199 8.71 10.30 -8.50
N ASP A 200 7.97 10.96 -9.38
CA ASP A 200 7.49 12.33 -9.22
C ASP A 200 6.19 12.29 -8.42
N LEU A 201 6.24 12.72 -7.16
CA LEU A 201 5.07 12.70 -6.27
C LEU A 201 4.05 13.79 -6.60
N ASP A 202 4.37 14.71 -7.50
CA ASP A 202 3.55 15.84 -7.92
C ASP A 202 2.98 15.69 -9.34
N SER A 203 3.04 14.47 -9.92
CA SER A 203 2.74 14.24 -11.33
C SER A 203 2.00 12.93 -11.57
N ASP A 204 1.13 12.89 -12.59
CA ASP A 204 0.59 11.64 -13.15
C ASP A 204 1.56 10.93 -14.08
N ASN A 205 2.58 11.64 -14.56
CA ASN A 205 3.75 11.02 -15.19
C ASN A 205 4.71 10.54 -14.08
N VAL A 206 4.22 9.57 -13.29
CA VAL A 206 4.76 9.21 -11.97
C VAL A 206 6.21 8.73 -12.00
N ARG A 207 6.71 8.18 -13.11
CA ARG A 207 8.09 7.66 -13.21
C ARG A 207 8.77 8.18 -14.48
N PRO A 208 9.39 9.37 -14.43
CA PRO A 208 10.00 9.98 -15.60
C PRO A 208 11.06 9.08 -16.26
N GLY A 209 10.97 8.97 -17.59
CA GLY A 209 11.94 8.24 -18.41
C GLY A 209 11.80 6.71 -18.38
N ALA A 210 10.88 6.15 -17.58
CA ALA A 210 10.61 4.72 -17.59
C ALA A 210 10.01 4.28 -18.93
N LYS A 211 10.38 3.07 -19.36
CA LYS A 211 9.82 2.44 -20.55
C LYS A 211 8.77 1.39 -20.15
N PRO A 212 7.80 1.08 -21.03
CA PRO A 212 6.96 -0.09 -20.84
C PRO A 212 7.81 -1.34 -20.61
N GLY A 213 7.46 -2.14 -19.60
CA GLY A 213 8.21 -3.32 -19.21
C GLY A 213 9.35 -3.08 -18.21
N TRP A 214 9.59 -1.85 -17.74
CA TRP A 214 10.58 -1.62 -16.67
C TRP A 214 10.03 -1.99 -15.30
N THR A 215 10.71 -2.87 -14.57
CA THR A 215 10.43 -3.11 -13.15
C THR A 215 10.76 -1.88 -12.29
N SER A 216 10.29 -1.85 -11.04
CA SER A 216 10.74 -0.91 -10.00
C SER A 216 11.30 -1.72 -8.82
N ALA A 217 11.42 -1.09 -7.65
CA ALA A 217 11.61 -1.81 -6.39
C ALA A 217 10.40 -2.71 -6.04
N ASP A 218 9.28 -2.58 -6.74
CA ASP A 218 8.10 -3.43 -6.67
C ASP A 218 7.97 -4.24 -7.98
N ALA A 219 7.55 -5.51 -7.90
CA ALA A 219 7.55 -6.38 -9.08
C ALA A 219 6.60 -5.93 -10.20
N ALA A 220 5.48 -5.27 -9.87
CA ALA A 220 4.56 -4.66 -10.83
C ALA A 220 5.14 -3.40 -11.50
N GLY A 221 6.29 -2.91 -11.02
CA GLY A 221 6.91 -1.64 -11.40
C GLY A 221 6.18 -0.40 -10.87
N LEU A 222 5.27 -0.60 -9.92
CA LEU A 222 4.58 0.44 -9.15
C LEU A 222 5.51 1.10 -8.11
N PRO A 223 5.18 2.30 -7.62
CA PRO A 223 5.77 2.83 -6.40
C PRO A 223 5.18 2.11 -5.17
N ILE A 224 6.02 1.77 -4.20
CA ILE A 224 5.63 1.07 -2.96
C ILE A 224 4.94 2.03 -1.99
N PHE A 225 5.61 3.16 -1.67
CA PHE A 225 5.22 4.10 -0.63
C PHE A 225 3.76 4.59 -0.72
N PRO A 226 3.23 4.95 -1.89
CA PRO A 226 1.84 5.41 -2.04
C PRO A 226 0.81 4.34 -1.66
N GLY A 227 1.16 3.05 -1.75
CA GLY A 227 0.27 1.94 -1.41
C GLY A 227 0.38 1.44 0.03
N LEU A 228 1.27 1.99 0.86
CA LEU A 228 1.46 1.55 2.24
C LEU A 228 0.33 2.04 3.15
N ALA A 229 -0.22 1.13 3.97
CA ALA A 229 -1.01 1.53 5.12
C ALA A 229 -0.15 2.31 6.13
N ARG A 230 -0.57 3.51 6.53
CA ARG A 230 0.12 4.35 7.54
C ARG A 230 -0.77 4.62 8.74
N TYR A 231 -0.22 4.52 9.95
CA TYR A 231 -0.98 4.62 11.19
C TYR A 231 -1.67 5.98 11.35
N ASP A 232 -0.97 7.08 11.05
CA ASP A 232 -1.51 8.44 11.24
C ASP A 232 -2.74 8.75 10.36
N GLU A 233 -2.90 8.02 9.25
CA GLU A 233 -4.08 8.09 8.38
C GLU A 233 -5.19 7.19 8.93
N ALA A 234 -4.86 5.94 9.24
CA ALA A 234 -5.82 4.95 9.74
C ALA A 234 -6.43 5.35 11.09
N ALA A 235 -5.65 5.97 11.98
CA ALA A 235 -6.10 6.45 13.28
C ALA A 235 -7.16 7.56 13.20
N ARG A 236 -7.34 8.20 12.03
CA ARG A 236 -8.43 9.17 11.79
C ARG A 236 -9.79 8.49 11.57
N GLY A 237 -9.80 7.16 11.41
CA GLY A 237 -11.02 6.37 11.21
C GLY A 237 -11.47 6.32 9.75
N PRO A 238 -12.71 5.84 9.50
CA PRO A 238 -13.29 5.78 8.16
C PRO A 238 -13.14 7.11 7.39
N GLY A 239 -12.52 7.05 6.21
CA GLY A 239 -12.18 8.24 5.40
C GLY A 239 -10.83 8.89 5.72
N GLY A 240 -10.05 8.34 6.67
CA GLY A 240 -8.71 8.80 7.01
C GLY A 240 -7.62 8.40 6.01
N VAL A 241 -7.78 7.23 5.38
CA VAL A 241 -6.91 6.71 4.33
C VAL A 241 -7.57 7.04 2.98
N LEU A 242 -6.90 7.88 2.21
CA LEU A 242 -7.46 8.53 1.01
C LEU A 242 -6.77 8.12 -0.30
N HIS A 243 -6.21 6.91 -0.30
CA HIS A 243 -5.53 6.33 -1.44
C HIS A 243 -5.75 4.82 -1.48
N ALA A 244 -5.46 4.20 -2.62
CA ALA A 244 -5.45 2.76 -2.79
C ALA A 244 -4.32 2.13 -1.96
N LEU A 245 -4.56 0.92 -1.47
CA LEU A 245 -3.52 0.12 -0.83
C LEU A 245 -2.83 -0.77 -1.87
N ARG A 246 -1.80 -1.52 -1.45
CA ARG A 246 -1.20 -2.59 -2.25
C ARG A 246 -1.22 -3.91 -1.51
N PHE A 247 -1.29 -5.00 -2.28
CA PHE A 247 -1.26 -6.36 -1.73
C PHE A 247 -0.54 -7.33 -2.68
N THR A 248 -0.23 -8.52 -2.16
CA THR A 248 0.43 -9.59 -2.94
C THR A 248 -0.50 -10.77 -3.21
N VAL A 249 -0.18 -11.50 -4.28
CA VAL A 249 -0.86 -12.75 -4.70
C VAL A 249 0.16 -13.85 -4.92
N ASN A 250 -0.20 -15.12 -4.73
CA ASN A 250 0.79 -16.20 -4.89
C ASN A 250 1.29 -16.41 -6.33
N ALA A 251 0.40 -16.22 -7.29
CA ALA A 251 0.72 -16.41 -8.70
C ALA A 251 0.07 -15.30 -9.54
N THR A 252 0.83 -14.78 -10.48
CA THR A 252 0.37 -13.84 -11.52
C THR A 252 0.55 -14.45 -12.90
N ARG A 253 -0.08 -13.84 -13.91
CA ARG A 253 0.23 -14.09 -15.33
C ARG A 253 1.24 -13.09 -15.88
N LYS A 254 1.82 -13.43 -17.03
CA LYS A 254 2.72 -12.62 -17.85
C LYS A 254 1.97 -11.47 -18.52
N ALA A 255 1.39 -10.59 -17.71
CA ALA A 255 0.68 -9.40 -18.14
C ALA A 255 0.60 -8.39 -17.00
N TYR A 256 0.39 -7.12 -17.34
CA TYR A 256 0.12 -6.05 -16.38
C TYR A 256 -1.00 -5.13 -16.85
N VAL A 257 -1.59 -4.40 -15.92
CA VAL A 257 -2.59 -3.36 -16.16
C VAL A 257 -2.07 -2.03 -15.58
N PRO A 258 -2.05 -0.94 -16.35
CA PRO A 258 -1.69 0.37 -15.83
C PRO A 258 -2.46 0.74 -14.54
N PRO A 259 -1.82 1.42 -13.57
CA PRO A 259 -0.52 2.08 -13.66
C PRO A 259 0.69 1.16 -13.49
N ALA A 260 0.52 -0.15 -13.30
CA ALA A 260 1.66 -1.07 -13.37
C ALA A 260 2.24 -1.08 -14.79
N ASN A 261 3.53 -1.35 -14.88
CA ASN A 261 4.28 -1.32 -16.14
C ASN A 261 5.15 -2.56 -16.33
N HIS A 262 5.11 -3.53 -15.42
CA HIS A 262 5.91 -4.75 -15.45
C HIS A 262 5.14 -5.98 -14.94
N PHE A 263 5.57 -7.18 -15.35
CA PHE A 263 5.04 -8.47 -14.87
C PHE A 263 6.19 -9.34 -14.38
N ALA A 264 5.96 -10.19 -13.37
CA ALA A 264 6.98 -11.08 -12.81
C ALA A 264 6.59 -12.56 -12.91
N SER A 265 6.10 -12.98 -14.08
CA SER A 265 5.64 -14.35 -14.31
C SER A 265 5.90 -14.79 -15.75
N SER A 266 6.03 -16.09 -15.96
CA SER A 266 6.05 -16.72 -17.29
C SER A 266 4.70 -17.37 -17.66
N SER A 267 3.76 -17.48 -16.72
CA SER A 267 2.47 -18.12 -16.96
C SER A 267 1.58 -17.24 -17.84
N THR A 268 0.88 -17.83 -18.81
CA THR A 268 -0.10 -17.12 -19.66
C THR A 268 -1.55 -17.47 -19.32
N ASP A 269 -1.80 -18.13 -18.18
CA ASP A 269 -3.16 -18.49 -17.76
C ASP A 269 -4.00 -17.22 -17.54
N ALA A 270 -5.07 -17.08 -18.32
CA ALA A 270 -5.95 -15.91 -18.27
C ALA A 270 -6.72 -15.80 -16.94
N ASN A 271 -6.80 -16.87 -16.15
CA ASN A 271 -7.43 -16.87 -14.84
C ASN A 271 -6.52 -16.39 -13.70
N LEU A 272 -5.22 -16.21 -13.95
CA LEU A 272 -4.32 -15.61 -12.98
C LEU A 272 -4.35 -14.07 -13.06
N PRO A 273 -4.20 -13.36 -11.92
CA PRO A 273 -4.10 -11.91 -11.90
C PRO A 273 -2.93 -11.39 -12.74
N PRO A 274 -3.12 -10.35 -13.57
CA PRO A 274 -1.99 -9.53 -14.04
C PRO A 274 -1.47 -8.64 -12.90
N MET A 275 -0.21 -8.21 -13.00
CA MET A 275 0.30 -7.14 -12.13
C MET A 275 -0.50 -5.85 -12.34
N GLY A 276 -0.68 -5.06 -11.28
CA GLY A 276 -1.51 -3.85 -11.32
C GLY A 276 -3.02 -4.09 -11.39
N MET A 277 -3.49 -5.34 -11.36
CA MET A 277 -4.92 -5.62 -11.20
C MET A 277 -5.43 -4.95 -9.93
N ARG A 278 -6.52 -4.18 -10.04
CA ARG A 278 -7.13 -3.49 -8.90
C ARG A 278 -8.35 -4.26 -8.40
N VAL A 279 -8.34 -4.62 -7.12
CA VAL A 279 -9.50 -5.19 -6.43
C VAL A 279 -10.13 -4.13 -5.54
N ARG A 280 -11.43 -4.23 -5.27
CA ARG A 280 -12.10 -3.46 -4.22
C ARG A 280 -12.92 -4.34 -3.31
N LEU A 281 -13.05 -3.93 -2.06
CA LEU A 281 -14.01 -4.53 -1.14
C LEU A 281 -15.41 -4.16 -1.62
N LYS A 282 -16.31 -5.15 -1.74
CA LYS A 282 -17.67 -4.92 -2.22
C LYS A 282 -18.40 -3.93 -1.32
N SER A 283 -19.20 -3.05 -1.93
CA SER A 283 -20.06 -2.11 -1.19
C SER A 283 -21.11 -2.83 -0.31
N SER A 284 -21.46 -4.07 -0.66
CA SER A 284 -22.36 -4.92 0.11
C SER A 284 -21.71 -5.53 1.36
N TYR A 285 -20.38 -5.48 1.50
CA TYR A 285 -19.72 -5.93 2.72
C TYR A 285 -19.94 -4.91 3.82
N ALA A 286 -20.69 -5.31 4.85
CA ALA A 286 -20.92 -4.48 6.03
C ALA A 286 -19.69 -4.52 6.93
N ILE A 287 -18.91 -3.44 6.95
CA ILE A 287 -17.76 -3.30 7.85
C ILE A 287 -18.25 -3.39 9.31
N PRO A 288 -17.81 -4.38 10.10
CA PRO A 288 -18.29 -4.55 11.46
C PRO A 288 -18.03 -3.30 12.32
N SER A 289 -19.06 -2.79 12.97
CA SER A 289 -18.97 -1.59 13.82
C SER A 289 -18.08 -1.78 15.05
N GLY A 290 -17.88 -3.03 15.47
CA GLY A 290 -17.00 -3.40 16.58
C GLY A 290 -15.52 -3.55 16.19
N PHE A 291 -15.16 -3.43 14.92
CA PHE A 291 -13.75 -3.40 14.53
C PHE A 291 -13.09 -2.10 15.01
N SER A 292 -11.77 -2.17 15.22
CA SER A 292 -10.93 -1.03 15.55
C SER A 292 -11.09 0.13 14.54
N THR A 293 -10.84 1.35 15.02
CA THR A 293 -10.88 2.57 14.20
C THR A 293 -10.00 2.42 12.96
N GLU A 294 -8.80 1.88 13.14
CA GLU A 294 -7.80 1.72 12.09
C GLU A 294 -8.22 0.66 11.07
N THR A 295 -8.69 -0.51 11.50
CA THR A 295 -9.20 -1.53 10.55
C THR A 295 -10.39 -0.98 9.75
N ARG A 296 -11.32 -0.27 10.40
CA ARG A 296 -12.45 0.35 9.70
C ARG A 296 -11.99 1.40 8.69
N ALA A 297 -10.95 2.17 9.00
CA ALA A 297 -10.33 3.11 8.05
C ALA A 297 -9.79 2.39 6.81
N LEU A 298 -9.02 1.32 7.01
CA LEU A 298 -8.42 0.54 5.93
C LEU A 298 -9.48 -0.14 5.06
N LEU A 299 -10.51 -0.76 5.66
CA LEU A 299 -11.59 -1.40 4.92
C LEU A 299 -12.44 -0.38 4.15
N THR A 300 -12.66 0.82 4.71
CA THR A 300 -13.31 1.92 3.99
C THR A 300 -12.48 2.33 2.77
N ALA A 301 -11.16 2.47 2.92
CA ALA A 301 -10.28 2.76 1.79
C ALA A 301 -10.30 1.64 0.74
N MET A 302 -10.40 0.37 1.14
CA MET A 302 -10.57 -0.74 0.20
C MET A 302 -11.90 -0.73 -0.56
N GLN A 303 -12.97 -0.12 -0.02
CA GLN A 303 -14.23 0.10 -0.75
C GLN A 303 -14.13 1.27 -1.73
N VAL A 304 -13.48 2.37 -1.31
CA VAL A 304 -13.44 3.63 -2.08
C VAL A 304 -12.31 3.65 -3.10
N TYR A 305 -11.11 3.23 -2.71
CA TYR A 305 -9.90 3.26 -3.54
C TYR A 305 -9.38 1.85 -3.88
N GLY A 306 -9.81 0.80 -3.18
CA GLY A 306 -9.36 -0.56 -3.49
C GLY A 306 -7.88 -0.81 -3.23
N MET A 307 -7.35 -1.86 -3.85
CA MET A 307 -5.97 -2.32 -3.69
C MET A 307 -5.38 -2.82 -5.00
N PHE A 308 -4.11 -2.52 -5.25
CA PHE A 308 -3.38 -3.02 -6.42
C PHE A 308 -2.61 -4.30 -6.11
N VAL A 309 -2.68 -5.28 -7.02
CA VAL A 309 -1.74 -6.41 -7.06
C VAL A 309 -0.37 -5.85 -7.42
N ALA A 310 0.54 -5.85 -6.45
CA ALA A 310 1.85 -5.23 -6.62
C ALA A 310 2.98 -6.25 -6.79
N ASP A 311 2.88 -7.41 -6.14
CA ASP A 311 3.94 -8.42 -6.16
C ASP A 311 3.41 -9.86 -6.06
N ASN A 312 4.27 -10.81 -6.41
CA ASN A 312 4.12 -12.22 -6.10
C ASN A 312 4.56 -12.49 -4.65
N GLY A 313 3.64 -12.93 -3.81
CA GLY A 313 3.86 -13.15 -2.39
C GLY A 313 2.81 -14.08 -1.79
N SER A 314 2.51 -13.91 -0.51
CA SER A 314 1.39 -14.66 0.07
C SER A 314 0.07 -13.97 -0.27
N SER A 315 -0.90 -14.71 -0.79
CA SER A 315 -2.19 -14.14 -1.20
C SER A 315 -2.86 -13.36 -0.07
N TRP A 316 -3.39 -12.17 -0.42
CA TRP A 316 -4.12 -11.27 0.47
C TRP A 316 -3.29 -10.58 1.56
N TYR A 317 -1.97 -10.56 1.41
CA TYR A 317 -1.08 -9.81 2.32
C TYR A 317 -1.04 -8.34 1.89
N VAL A 318 -1.59 -7.47 2.73
CA VAL A 318 -1.62 -6.01 2.57
C VAL A 318 -0.39 -5.43 3.27
N THR A 319 0.37 -4.58 2.59
CA THR A 319 1.61 -4.02 3.15
C THR A 319 1.40 -2.62 3.74
N GLY A 320 2.22 -2.27 4.73
CA GLY A 320 2.16 -0.98 5.39
C GLY A 320 3.45 -0.63 6.12
N ALA A 321 3.50 0.59 6.65
CA ALA A 321 4.65 1.07 7.42
C ALA A 321 4.58 0.56 8.88
N PRO A 322 5.73 0.20 9.48
CA PRO A 322 5.79 -0.11 10.90
C PRO A 322 5.44 1.10 11.76
N ASP A 323 4.67 0.87 12.81
CA ASP A 323 4.36 1.88 13.82
C ASP A 323 4.11 1.21 15.18
N PRO A 324 4.72 1.68 16.28
CA PRO A 324 4.51 1.10 17.60
C PRO A 324 3.05 1.14 18.08
N ARG A 325 2.23 2.02 17.51
CA ARG A 325 0.82 2.24 17.87
C ARG A 325 -0.13 1.21 17.24
N TRP A 326 0.33 0.43 16.26
CA TRP A 326 -0.46 -0.70 15.74
C TRP A 326 -0.68 -1.76 16.82
N ASN A 327 -1.94 -2.17 17.00
CA ASN A 327 -2.26 -3.36 17.78
C ASN A 327 -2.27 -4.60 16.86
N ASN A 328 -1.15 -5.32 16.82
CA ASN A 328 -0.96 -6.46 15.92
C ASN A 328 -2.02 -7.56 16.09
N SER A 329 -2.40 -7.87 17.33
CA SER A 329 -3.37 -8.93 17.62
C SER A 329 -4.76 -8.56 17.11
N VAL A 330 -5.20 -7.32 17.37
CA VAL A 330 -6.49 -6.80 16.89
C VAL A 330 -6.48 -6.74 15.37
N LEU A 331 -5.50 -6.06 14.77
CA LEU A 331 -5.38 -5.91 13.31
C LEU A 331 -5.41 -7.26 12.60
N ARG A 332 -4.61 -8.24 13.05
CA ARG A 332 -4.57 -9.60 12.47
C ARG A 332 -5.91 -10.31 12.60
N SER A 333 -6.54 -10.27 13.78
CA SER A 333 -7.79 -10.99 14.03
C SER A 333 -8.99 -10.40 13.28
N GLU A 334 -9.02 -9.08 13.05
CA GLU A 334 -10.05 -8.41 12.28
C GLU A 334 -9.85 -8.61 10.77
N PHE A 335 -8.61 -8.45 10.28
CA PHE A 335 -8.28 -8.70 8.86
C PHE A 335 -8.61 -10.14 8.43
N ALA A 336 -8.31 -11.13 9.28
CA ALA A 336 -8.58 -12.54 8.98
C ALA A 336 -10.07 -12.85 8.77
N GLN A 337 -10.99 -12.00 9.23
CA GLN A 337 -12.44 -12.15 9.03
C GLN A 337 -12.91 -11.63 7.66
N VAL A 338 -12.09 -10.83 6.97
CA VAL A 338 -12.43 -10.26 5.67
C VAL A 338 -11.92 -11.20 4.57
N LEU A 339 -12.81 -12.07 4.09
CA LEU A 339 -12.47 -13.09 3.11
C LEU A 339 -12.37 -12.54 1.69
N GLY A 340 -11.52 -13.16 0.85
CA GLY A 340 -11.37 -12.85 -0.57
C GLY A 340 -12.69 -12.83 -1.36
N SER A 341 -13.68 -13.65 -0.98
CA SER A 341 -15.02 -13.64 -1.57
C SER A 341 -15.78 -12.31 -1.44
N ASN A 342 -15.37 -11.45 -0.52
CA ASN A 342 -15.91 -10.10 -0.34
C ASN A 342 -15.29 -9.06 -1.30
N PHE A 343 -14.32 -9.45 -2.12
CA PHE A 343 -13.70 -8.59 -3.11
C PHE A 343 -14.22 -8.85 -4.52
N GLU A 344 -14.04 -7.85 -5.37
CA GLU A 344 -14.28 -7.93 -6.80
C GLU A 344 -13.18 -7.16 -7.55
N VAL A 345 -12.91 -7.60 -8.78
CA VAL A 345 -11.92 -6.96 -9.65
C VAL A 345 -12.58 -5.78 -10.36
N VAL A 346 -11.95 -4.62 -10.26
CA VAL A 346 -12.33 -3.44 -11.05
C VAL A 346 -11.94 -3.69 -12.49
N ARG A 347 -12.79 -3.29 -13.44
CA ARG A 347 -12.55 -3.46 -14.87
C ARG A 347 -11.12 -3.09 -15.26
N MET A 348 -10.44 -4.02 -15.89
CA MET A 348 -9.07 -3.82 -16.35
C MET A 348 -9.07 -3.17 -17.73
N ASP A 349 -8.81 -1.87 -17.78
CA ASP A 349 -8.63 -1.13 -19.03
C ASP A 349 -7.13 -1.07 -19.38
N GLY A 350 -6.77 -1.37 -20.63
CA GLY A 350 -5.38 -1.25 -21.10
C GLY A 350 -4.44 -2.39 -20.69
N LEU A 351 -4.96 -3.61 -20.50
CA LEU A 351 -4.15 -4.80 -20.24
C LEU A 351 -3.05 -4.97 -21.31
N VAL A 352 -1.80 -5.10 -20.85
CA VAL A 352 -0.64 -5.41 -21.69
C VAL A 352 -0.18 -6.83 -21.41
N SER A 353 -0.26 -7.70 -22.43
CA SER A 353 0.27 -9.06 -22.38
C SER A 353 1.74 -9.08 -22.80
N GLY A 354 2.55 -9.91 -22.13
CA GLY A 354 3.97 -10.08 -22.40
C GLY A 354 4.35 -11.23 -23.31
#